data_AF-A0A966QF79-F1
#
_entry.id   AF-A0A966QF79-F1
#
_cell.length_a   1.000
_cell.length_b   1.000
_cell.length_c   1.000
_cell.angle_alpha   90.00
_cell.angle_beta   90.00
_cell.angle_gamma   90.00
#
_symmetry.space_group_name_H-M   'P 1'
#
loop_
_entity.id
_entity.type
_entity.pdbx_description
1 polymer ?
#
loop_
_entity_poly.entity_id
_entity_poly.type
_entity_poly.pdbx_seq_one_letter_code
_entity_poly.pdbx_strand_id
1 'polypeptide(L)'
;PALDLGPRDPSPSAAAELFGLLNRCSAHLAGQGIFNCLISNGHWLYAYGGTKLHVITRRAPFAKATLADVDLTVDFAEVTTENDVVTIVSTEPLTTDEQWRALAPGESLLLVNGEIVERAVPELLPL
;
A
#
# COMPACT_ATOMS: atom_id res chain seq x y z
N PRO A 1 -8.73 -17.23 21.49
CA PRO A 1 -7.88 -16.10 21.93
C PRO A 1 -7.45 -15.27 20.71
N ALA A 2 -7.65 -13.95 20.74
CA ALA A 2 -7.04 -13.08 19.74
C ALA A 2 -5.51 -13.28 19.83
N LEU A 3 -4.84 -13.53 18.69
CA LEU A 3 -3.38 -13.49 18.66
C LEU A 3 -2.97 -12.07 19.07
N ASP A 4 -2.20 -11.96 20.14
CA ASP A 4 -1.53 -10.72 20.49
C ASP A 4 -0.39 -10.52 19.48
N LEU A 5 -0.65 -9.70 18.47
CA LEU A 5 0.26 -9.44 17.34
C LEU A 5 1.35 -8.40 17.70
N GLY A 6 1.54 -8.09 18.98
CA GLY A 6 2.51 -7.12 19.45
C GLY A 6 1.99 -5.67 19.39
N PRO A 7 2.87 -4.67 19.57
CA PRO A 7 2.45 -3.27 19.67
C PRO A 7 1.68 -2.83 18.42
N ARG A 8 0.63 -2.04 18.67
CA ARG A 8 -0.31 -1.52 17.67
C ARG A 8 0.42 -0.87 16.50
N ASP A 9 1.36 0.03 16.78
CA ASP A 9 2.22 0.67 15.78
C ASP A 9 3.69 0.40 16.11
N PRO A 10 4.52 0.00 15.12
CA PRO A 10 5.95 -0.14 15.34
C PRO A 10 6.58 1.23 15.64
N SER A 11 7.58 1.27 16.54
CA SER A 11 8.44 2.45 16.65
C SER A 11 9.13 2.72 15.30
N PRO A 12 9.60 3.95 15.02
CA PRO A 12 10.29 4.23 13.76
C PRO A 12 11.45 3.27 13.47
N SER A 13 12.23 2.89 14.49
CA SER A 13 13.32 1.92 14.33
C SER A 13 12.80 0.51 13.99
N ALA A 14 11.74 0.05 14.68
CA ALA A 14 11.14 -1.26 14.41
C ALA A 14 10.47 -1.30 13.03
N ALA A 15 9.87 -0.19 12.59
CA ALA A 15 9.26 -0.04 11.27
C ALA A 15 10.31 -0.17 10.17
N ALA A 16 11.44 0.52 10.31
CA ALA A 16 12.55 0.43 9.36
C ALA A 16 13.17 -0.98 9.29
N GLU A 17 13.35 -1.65 10.43
CA GLU A 17 13.86 -3.03 10.48
C GLU A 17 12.89 -4.02 9.80
N LEU A 18 11.60 -3.93 10.14
CA LEU A 18 10.55 -4.73 9.52
C LEU A 18 10.50 -4.48 8.00
N PHE A 19 10.47 -3.21 7.58
CA PHE A 19 10.43 -2.83 6.18
C PHE A 19 11.64 -3.37 5.40
N GLY A 20 12.84 -3.25 5.99
CA GLY A 20 14.05 -3.81 5.41
C GLY A 20 14.02 -5.33 5.27
N LEU A 21 13.48 -6.05 6.27
CA LEU A 21 13.31 -7.51 6.21
C LEU A 21 12.32 -7.90 5.09
N LEU A 22 11.15 -7.25 5.05
CA LEU A 22 10.12 -7.52 4.05
C LEU A 22 10.61 -7.22 2.63
N ASN A 23 11.40 -6.16 2.44
CA ASN A 23 12.01 -5.84 1.15
C ASN A 23 12.97 -6.93 0.67
N ARG A 24 13.85 -7.44 1.55
CA ARG A 24 14.78 -8.52 1.18
C ARG A 24 14.02 -9.80 0.81
N CYS A 25 13.00 -10.17 1.58
CA CYS A 25 12.16 -11.33 1.29
C CYS A 25 11.42 -11.16 -0.04
N SER A 26 10.80 -10.00 -0.27
CA SER A 26 10.04 -9.73 -1.49
C SER A 26 10.92 -9.71 -2.73
N ALA A 27 12.12 -9.11 -2.64
CA ALA A 27 13.10 -9.13 -3.72
C ALA A 27 13.56 -10.55 -4.06
N HIS A 28 13.79 -11.39 -3.04
CA HIS A 28 14.15 -12.80 -3.26
C HIS A 28 13.04 -13.57 -4.01
N LEU A 29 11.78 -13.39 -3.61
CA LEU A 29 10.64 -14.04 -4.25
C LEU A 29 10.40 -13.49 -5.67
N ALA A 30 10.54 -12.18 -5.87
CA ALA A 30 10.44 -11.55 -7.18
C ALA A 30 11.54 -12.03 -8.16
N GLY A 31 12.71 -12.45 -7.65
CA GLY A 31 13.74 -13.10 -8.46
C GLY A 31 13.33 -14.46 -9.04
N GLN A 32 12.23 -15.05 -8.55
CA GLN A 32 11.72 -16.35 -8.99
C GLN A 32 10.48 -16.24 -9.90
N GLY A 33 9.98 -15.03 -10.14
CA GLY A 33 8.81 -14.79 -10.98
C GLY A 33 8.06 -13.51 -10.63
N ILE A 34 6.86 -13.34 -11.19
CA ILE A 34 6.01 -12.19 -10.89
C ILE A 34 5.56 -12.25 -9.44
N PHE A 35 5.85 -11.19 -8.68
CA PHE A 35 5.48 -11.10 -7.27
C PHE A 35 4.92 -9.72 -6.94
N ASN A 36 3.61 -9.64 -6.73
CA ASN A 36 2.95 -8.51 -6.08
C ASN A 36 2.46 -8.98 -4.72
N CYS A 37 2.65 -8.18 -3.67
CA CYS A 37 2.35 -8.62 -2.31
C CYS A 37 1.76 -7.50 -1.47
N LEU A 38 0.75 -7.87 -0.67
CA LEU A 38 0.19 -7.07 0.41
C LEU A 38 0.29 -7.88 1.70
N ILE A 39 0.97 -7.36 2.72
CA ILE A 39 1.10 -8.00 4.03
C ILE A 39 0.64 -7.00 5.09
N SER A 40 -0.23 -7.44 6.01
CA SER A 40 -0.76 -6.58 7.06
C SER A 40 -1.03 -7.37 8.34
N ASN A 41 -0.92 -6.69 9.48
CA ASN A 41 -1.39 -7.16 10.78
C ASN A 41 -2.66 -6.42 11.26
N GLY A 42 -3.29 -5.62 10.39
CA GLY A 42 -4.44 -4.77 10.72
C GLY A 42 -4.08 -3.36 11.21
N HIS A 43 -2.81 -3.05 11.44
CA HIS A 43 -2.35 -1.71 11.85
C HIS A 43 -1.44 -1.04 10.82
N TRP A 44 -0.57 -1.84 10.22
CA TRP A 44 0.24 -1.41 9.08
C TRP A 44 -0.07 -2.26 7.85
N LEU A 45 0.22 -1.72 6.68
CA LEU A 45 0.15 -2.42 5.40
C LEU A 45 1.48 -2.26 4.67
N TYR A 46 2.15 -3.37 4.42
CA TYR A 46 3.26 -3.45 3.49
C TYR A 46 2.73 -3.77 2.10
N ALA A 47 3.17 -3.00 1.10
CA ALA A 47 2.86 -3.24 -0.30
C ALA A 47 4.17 -3.38 -1.10
N TYR A 48 4.25 -4.38 -1.95
CA TYR A 48 5.35 -4.60 -2.89
C TYR A 48 4.80 -4.79 -4.31
N GLY A 49 5.22 -3.93 -5.23
CA GLY A 49 4.80 -3.98 -6.63
C GLY A 49 5.90 -4.54 -7.53
N GLY A 50 5.97 -5.87 -7.71
CA GLY A 50 6.94 -6.47 -8.64
C GLY A 50 6.55 -6.30 -10.12
N THR A 51 5.27 -6.06 -10.41
CA THR A 51 4.77 -5.77 -11.77
C THR A 51 3.77 -4.61 -11.73
N LYS A 52 2.47 -4.90 -11.85
CA LYS A 52 1.39 -3.90 -11.86
C LYS A 52 0.82 -3.74 -10.47
N LEU A 53 1.14 -2.62 -9.83
CA LEU A 53 0.47 -2.17 -8.62
C LEU A 53 0.33 -0.64 -8.68
N HIS A 54 -0.81 -0.15 -8.24
CA HIS A 54 -1.17 1.26 -8.24
C HIS A 54 -1.59 1.66 -6.83
N VAL A 55 -1.32 2.92 -6.48
CA VAL A 55 -1.69 3.48 -5.20
C VAL A 55 -2.33 4.85 -5.37
N ILE A 56 -3.33 5.14 -4.55
CA ILE A 56 -3.88 6.48 -4.37
C ILE A 56 -4.05 6.75 -2.88
N THR A 57 -3.72 7.95 -2.44
CA THR A 57 -3.98 8.43 -1.07
C THR A 57 -5.01 9.54 -1.14
N ARG A 58 -6.17 9.31 -0.53
CA ARG A 58 -7.27 10.25 -0.42
C ARG A 58 -7.28 10.84 0.98
N ARG A 59 -7.54 12.14 1.08
CA ARG A 59 -7.59 12.89 2.33
C ARG A 59 -8.94 13.59 2.41
N ALA A 60 -9.51 13.65 3.60
CA ALA A 60 -10.71 14.44 3.83
C ALA A 60 -10.50 15.93 3.47
N PRO A 61 -11.55 16.63 3.00
CA PRO A 61 -12.89 16.11 2.69
C PRO A 61 -12.90 15.25 1.42
N PHE A 62 -13.49 14.06 1.50
CA PHE A 62 -13.48 13.11 0.39
C PHE A 62 -14.46 13.55 -0.70
N ALA A 63 -13.91 13.87 -1.88
CA ALA A 63 -14.72 14.00 -3.08
C ALA A 63 -15.29 12.62 -3.49
N LYS A 64 -16.47 12.61 -4.12
CA LYS A 64 -16.99 11.40 -4.78
C LYS A 64 -16.04 10.99 -5.89
N ALA A 65 -15.84 9.69 -6.07
CA ALA A 65 -15.02 9.14 -7.13
C ALA A 65 -15.83 8.18 -7.99
N THR A 66 -15.54 8.12 -9.29
CA THR A 66 -16.25 7.33 -10.27
C THR A 66 -15.51 6.03 -10.51
N LEU A 67 -16.11 4.90 -10.10
CA LEU A 67 -15.51 3.57 -10.24
C LEU A 67 -15.33 3.19 -11.71
N ALA A 68 -14.20 2.56 -12.01
CA ALA A 68 -13.78 2.19 -13.37
C ALA A 68 -14.45 0.90 -13.87
N ASP A 69 -14.80 -0.01 -12.96
CA ASP A 69 -15.39 -1.31 -13.30
C ASP A 69 -16.52 -1.63 -12.31
N VAL A 70 -17.71 -1.89 -12.82
CA VAL A 70 -18.92 -2.03 -12.01
C VAL A 70 -19.19 -3.51 -11.75
N ASP A 71 -18.92 -3.94 -10.52
CA ASP A 71 -19.74 -4.92 -9.77
C ASP A 71 -19.56 -4.82 -8.23
N LEU A 72 -18.83 -3.81 -7.72
CA LEU A 72 -18.72 -3.50 -6.29
C LEU A 72 -18.63 -1.98 -6.09
N THR A 73 -19.68 -1.38 -5.54
CA THR A 73 -19.68 0.03 -5.11
C THR A 73 -19.06 0.11 -3.71
N VAL A 74 -17.91 0.76 -3.57
CA VAL A 74 -17.38 1.16 -2.26
C VAL A 74 -17.64 2.65 -2.08
N ASP A 75 -18.64 3.01 -1.27
CA ASP A 75 -18.83 4.38 -0.85
C ASP A 75 -17.85 4.70 0.30
N PHE A 76 -16.76 5.38 -0.03
CA PHE A 76 -15.76 5.79 0.95
C PHE A 76 -16.24 6.90 1.89
N ALA A 77 -17.34 7.59 1.56
CA ALA A 77 -17.90 8.63 2.41
C ALA A 77 -18.67 8.06 3.62
N GLU A 78 -19.17 6.81 3.54
CA GLU A 78 -19.93 6.20 4.64
C GLU A 78 -19.06 5.69 5.80
N VAL A 79 -17.72 5.62 5.61
CA VAL A 79 -16.79 5.01 6.57
C VAL A 79 -15.68 5.94 7.05
N THR A 80 -15.76 7.24 6.74
CA THR A 80 -14.68 8.20 7.02
C THR A 80 -15.10 9.41 7.85
N THR A 81 -14.16 9.96 8.61
CA THR A 81 -14.27 11.23 9.35
C THR A 81 -13.57 12.39 8.63
N GLU A 82 -13.79 13.62 9.07
CA GLU A 82 -13.22 14.86 8.48
C GLU A 82 -11.69 14.95 8.50
N ASN A 83 -10.99 14.02 9.18
CA ASN A 83 -9.53 14.00 9.23
C ASN A 83 -8.93 12.69 8.68
N ASP A 84 -9.73 11.83 8.08
CA ASP A 84 -9.22 10.52 7.68
C ASP A 84 -8.31 10.61 6.45
N VAL A 85 -7.28 9.75 6.46
CA VAL A 85 -6.40 9.50 5.33
C VAL A 85 -6.60 8.05 4.92
N VAL A 86 -6.97 7.83 3.67
CA VAL A 86 -7.24 6.51 3.12
C VAL A 86 -6.31 6.26 1.95
N THR A 87 -5.44 5.28 2.08
CA THR A 87 -4.64 4.80 0.95
C THR A 87 -5.22 3.50 0.40
N ILE A 88 -5.47 3.48 -0.90
CA ILE A 88 -5.96 2.31 -1.63
C ILE A 88 -4.83 1.78 -2.51
N VAL A 89 -4.63 0.46 -2.49
CA VAL A 89 -3.66 -0.23 -3.33
C VAL A 89 -4.38 -1.28 -4.16
N SER A 90 -4.17 -1.27 -5.47
CA SER A 90 -4.83 -2.19 -6.42
C SER A 90 -3.90 -2.54 -7.58
N THR A 91 -4.19 -3.62 -8.29
CA THR A 91 -3.43 -4.00 -9.49
C THR A 91 -3.68 -3.05 -10.67
N GLU A 92 -4.86 -2.43 -10.72
CA GLU A 92 -5.26 -1.43 -11.73
C GLU A 92 -6.06 -0.30 -11.07
N PRO A 93 -6.01 0.94 -11.59
CA PRO A 93 -6.79 2.06 -11.08
C PRO A 93 -8.28 1.71 -10.97
N LEU A 94 -8.87 1.92 -9.78
CA LEU A 94 -10.29 1.61 -9.55
C LEU A 94 -11.22 2.76 -9.91
N THR A 95 -10.68 3.94 -10.22
CA THR A 95 -11.46 5.14 -10.56
C THR A 95 -10.89 5.80 -11.81
N THR A 96 -11.76 6.46 -12.58
CA THR A 96 -11.37 7.08 -13.87
C THR A 96 -11.12 8.59 -13.77
N ASP A 97 -11.61 9.21 -12.70
CA ASP A 97 -11.57 10.64 -12.43
C ASP A 97 -10.53 11.02 -11.37
N GLU A 98 -9.69 10.08 -10.92
CA GLU A 98 -8.61 10.32 -9.96
C GLU A 98 -7.24 9.90 -10.52
N GLN A 99 -6.19 10.53 -10.01
CA GLN A 99 -4.80 10.21 -10.38
C GLN A 99 -4.23 9.11 -9.49
N TRP A 100 -4.17 7.90 -10.03
CA TRP A 100 -3.46 6.79 -9.40
C TRP A 100 -1.99 6.81 -9.75
N ARG A 101 -1.13 6.56 -8.77
CA ARG A 101 0.31 6.42 -8.97
C ARG A 101 0.65 4.95 -9.20
N ALA A 102 1.14 4.62 -10.38
CA ALA A 102 1.78 3.32 -10.60
C ALA A 102 3.05 3.21 -9.75
N LEU A 103 3.21 2.07 -9.07
CA LEU A 103 4.46 1.71 -8.44
C LEU A 103 5.46 1.26 -9.51
N ALA A 104 6.73 1.64 -9.37
CA ALA A 104 7.78 1.10 -10.20
C ALA A 104 7.97 -0.41 -9.89
N PRO A 105 8.39 -1.24 -10.86
CA PRO A 105 8.73 -2.64 -10.58
C PRO A 105 9.76 -2.75 -9.45
N GLY A 106 9.40 -3.51 -8.42
CA GLY A 106 10.15 -3.70 -7.18
C GLY A 106 10.01 -2.57 -6.15
N GLU A 107 9.21 -1.53 -6.42
CA GLU A 107 8.89 -0.51 -5.43
C GLU A 107 8.06 -1.10 -4.28
N SER A 108 8.37 -0.65 -3.07
CA SER A 108 7.64 -1.03 -1.86
C SER A 108 7.29 0.15 -0.98
N LEU A 109 6.20 -0.02 -0.23
CA LEU A 109 5.64 0.96 0.69
C LEU A 109 5.33 0.29 2.04
N LEU A 110 5.57 0.98 3.14
CA LEU A 110 4.95 0.69 4.42
C LEU A 110 3.97 1.80 4.75
N LEU A 111 2.73 1.41 5.03
CA LEU A 111 1.62 2.31 5.30
C LEU A 111 1.17 2.16 6.76
N VAL A 112 0.94 3.26 7.45
CA VAL A 112 0.37 3.30 8.81
C VAL A 112 -0.69 4.40 8.84
N ASN A 113 -1.91 4.10 9.30
CA ASN A 113 -3.03 5.06 9.34
C ASN A 113 -3.25 5.79 7.99
N GLY A 114 -3.12 5.06 6.88
CA GLY A 114 -3.26 5.61 5.53
C GLY A 114 -2.06 6.40 5.00
N GLU A 115 -1.04 6.67 5.80
CA GLU A 115 0.16 7.42 5.41
C GLU A 115 1.30 6.49 5.00
N ILE A 116 2.09 6.90 4.01
CA ILE A 116 3.34 6.21 3.65
C ILE A 116 4.41 6.63 4.65
N VAL A 117 4.84 5.69 5.51
CA VAL A 117 5.89 5.93 6.52
C VAL A 117 7.27 5.47 6.05
N GLU A 118 7.32 4.47 5.17
CA GLU A 118 8.56 4.02 4.52
C GLU A 118 8.30 3.77 3.03
N ARG A 119 9.30 4.03 2.21
CA ARG A 119 9.26 3.79 0.76
C ARG A 119 10.63 3.42 0.24
N ALA A 120 10.69 2.36 -0.56
CA ALA A 120 11.89 1.99 -1.30
C ALA A 120 11.54 1.86 -2.77
N VAL A 121 12.30 2.54 -3.62
CA VAL A 121 12.31 2.31 -5.07
C VAL A 121 13.62 1.58 -5.36
N PRO A 122 13.62 0.45 -6.08
CA PRO A 122 14.87 -0.20 -6.46
C PRO A 122 15.71 0.80 -7.25
N GLU A 123 16.99 0.91 -6.89
CA GLU A 123 17.94 1.53 -7.82
C GLU A 123 17.93 0.68 -9.08
N LEU A 124 17.53 1.29 -10.21
CA LEU A 124 17.77 0.71 -11.52
C LEU A 124 19.28 0.48 -11.61
N LEU A 125 19.71 -0.77 -11.62
CA LEU A 125 21.05 -1.07 -12.11
C LEU A 125 21.11 -0.48 -13.52
N PRO A 126 22.05 0.44 -13.81
CA PRO A 126 22.21 0.92 -15.18
C PRO A 126 22.47 -0.30 -16.06
N LEU A 127 21.69 -0.39 -17.14
CA LEU A 127 21.87 -1.38 -18.21
C LEU A 127 23.29 -1.27 -18.80
#